data_AF-A0A8T4V917-F1
#
_entry.id   AF-A0A8T4V917-F1
#
_cell.length_a   1.000
_cell.length_b   1.000
_cell.length_c   1.000
_cell.angle_alpha   90.00
_cell.angle_beta   90.00
_cell.angle_gamma   90.00
#
_symmetry.space_group_name_H-M   'P 1'
#
loop_
_entity.id
_entity.type
_entity.pdbx_description
1 polymer ?
#
loop_
_entity_poly.entity_id
_entity_poly.type
_entity_poly.pdbx_seq_one_letter_code
_entity_poly.pdbx_strand_id
1 'polypeptide(L)' 'MKNVQSASNWLVQTRAADEAATRFFKCVKCMHTWRAY' A
#
# COMPACT_ATOMS: atom_id res chain seq x y z
N MET A 1 2.65 10.98 22.86
CA MET A 1 2.83 9.59 22.37
C MET A 1 2.35 9.55 20.92
N LYS A 2 3.25 9.67 19.95
CA LYS A 2 2.86 9.55 18.53
C LYS A 2 2.76 8.06 18.22
N ASN A 3 1.55 7.53 18.13
CA ASN A 3 1.29 6.23 17.50
C ASN A 3 1.54 6.37 15.99
N VAL A 4 2.80 6.51 15.60
CA VAL A 4 3.23 6.30 14.22
C VAL A 4 3.12 4.81 13.99
N GLN A 5 1.95 4.37 13.51
CA GLN A 5 1.88 3.13 12.77
C GLN A 5 2.62 3.40 11.47
N SER A 6 3.91 3.10 11.42
CA SER A 6 4.66 3.24 10.17
C SER A 6 4.07 2.24 9.17
N ALA A 7 3.24 2.75 8.27
CA ALA A 7 2.66 1.98 7.18
C ALA A 7 3.29 2.51 5.91
N SER A 8 4.06 1.68 5.22
CA SER A 8 4.58 2.02 3.91
C SER A 8 3.49 1.71 2.90
N ASN A 9 2.98 2.73 2.18
CA ASN A 9 2.07 2.52 1.06
C ASN A 9 2.76 2.90 -0.24
N TRP A 10 2.47 2.18 -1.32
CA TRP A 10 2.92 2.52 -2.66
C TRP A 10 1.88 2.15 -3.70
N LEU A 11 1.93 2.86 -4.82
CA LEU A 11 1.06 2.66 -5.97
C LEU A 11 1.82 1.93 -7.05
N VAL A 12 1.20 0.92 -7.66
CA VAL A 12 1.73 0.24 -8.84
C VAL A 12 0.68 0.28 -9.93
N GLN A 13 1.06 0.82 -11.08
CA GLN A 13 0.28 0.72 -12.30
C GLN A 13 0.55 -0.65 -12.94
N THR A 14 -0.39 -1.58 -12.79
CA THR A 14 -0.27 -2.94 -13.34
C THR A 14 -1.08 -3.13 -14.64
N ARG A 15 -1.84 -2.12 -15.05
CA ARG A 15 -2.75 -2.18 -16.19
C ARG A 15 -2.63 -0.93 -17.07
N ALA A 16 -3.37 -0.91 -18.18
CA ALA A 16 -3.38 0.22 -19.11
C ALA A 16 -3.74 1.53 -18.38
N ALA A 17 -3.31 2.66 -18.94
CA ALA A 17 -3.45 3.99 -18.33
C ALA A 17 -4.91 4.42 -18.04
N ASP A 18 -5.89 3.68 -18.58
CA ASP A 18 -7.33 3.89 -18.35
C ASP A 18 -7.83 3.24 -17.04
N GLU A 19 -7.05 2.35 -16.41
CA GLU A 19 -7.42 1.70 -15.14
C GLU A 19 -6.73 2.33 -13.92
N ALA A 20 -7.42 2.28 -12.79
CA ALA A 20 -6.90 2.84 -11.53
C ALA A 20 -5.64 2.09 -11.07
N ALA A 21 -4.67 2.87 -10.55
CA ALA A 21 -3.46 2.32 -9.93
C ALA A 21 -3.82 1.40 -8.78
N THR A 22 -3.17 0.24 -8.71
CA THR A 22 -3.30 -0.63 -7.54
C THR A 22 -2.55 -0.03 -6.35
N ARG A 23 -3.22 0.07 -5.20
CA ARG A 23 -2.60 0.44 -3.92
C ARG A 23 -2.09 -0.79 -3.18
N PHE A 24 -0.88 -0.71 -2.66
CA PHE A 24 -0.31 -1.69 -1.75
C PHE A 24 0.00 -1.05 -0.41
N PHE A 25 -0.27 -1.80 0.65
CA PHE A 25 0.04 -1.41 2.02
C PHE A 25 0.95 -2.45 2.65
N LYS A 26 1.99 -1.98 3.34
CA LYS A 26 2.84 -2.80 4.19
C LYS A 26 2.82 -2.25 5.59
N CYS A 27 2.37 -3.09 6.52
CA CYS A 27 2.54 -2.81 7.95
C CYS A 27 4.01 -3.03 8.31
N VAL A 28 4.71 -2.02 8.84
CA VAL A 28 6.10 -2.24 9.26
C VAL A 28 6.20 -3.08 10.53
N LYS A 29 5.12 -3.18 11.31
CA LYS A 29 5.12 -3.88 12.60
C LYS A 29 5.04 -5.40 12.45
N CYS A 30 4.18 -5.89 11.55
CA CYS A 30 4.01 -7.33 11.29
C CYS A 30 4.53 -7.76 9.92
N MET A 31 5.06 -6.83 9.11
CA MET A 31 5.52 -7.06 7.74
C MET A 31 4.47 -7.64 6.77
N HIS A 32 3.20 -7.69 7.18
CA HIS A 32 2.10 -8.11 6.33
C HIS A 32 1.87 -7.09 5.22
N THR A 33 1.73 -7.58 3.99
CA THR A 33 1.48 -6.77 2.80
C THR A 33 0.14 -7.18 2.19
N TRP A 34 -0.72 -6.21 1.91
CA TRP A 34 -2.01 -6.45 1.27
C TRP A 34 -2.30 -5.43 0.15
N ARG A 35 -3.13 -5.85 -0.79
CA ARG A 35 -3.61 -5.04 -1.90
C ARG A 35 -4.93 -4.38 -1.51
N ALA A 36 -5.03 -3.07 -1.69
CA ALA A 36 -6.31 -2.38 -1.68
C ALA A 36 -6.77 -2.17 -3.13
N TYR A 37 -7.98 -2.64 -3.41
CA TYR A 37 -8.70 -2.39 -4.64
C TYR A 37 -9.45 -1.07 -4.56
#